data_AF-A0A2E6J8Q0-F1
#
_entry.id   AF-A0A2E6J8Q0-F1
#
_cell.length_a   1.000
_cell.length_b   1.000
_cell.length_c   1.000
_cell.angle_alpha   90.00
_cell.angle_beta   90.00
_cell.angle_gamma   90.00
#
_symmetry.space_group_name_H-M   'P 1'
#
loop_
_entity.id
_entity.type
_entity.pdbx_description
1 polymer ?
#
loop_
_entity_poly.entity_id
_entity_poly.type
_entity_poly.pdbx_seq_one_letter_code
_entity_poly.pdbx_strand_id
1 'polypeptide(L)'
;MRKRRVWPIVSGLLIFVSACTGGMFLYVANQTSDSASAAASFLDLVNNGQLEAAYTSTHPTFRSSQTKDEFFQQMKLMDMRLYALEPWRDRRIERGWEVEYRGVLHQRNWYNDPLELDFKLGLRKDNNQWKVEYFNGPWRIPFETGPGAWFSRIPSMQGLEDLVTDTIIDFNQAAESGDLTTFYEETSTALKINVSQIQIELAYERFVNEPIDLSIVSDMDPVFDGLPMIDRDRRGGDVFVISGYFPMEPSPLPFVLRYHSSSVDKNWKLYKFLIQYPTTDELTMQHCLKWLTTQKVKDINQCYDAEKSEDLQLNIR
;
A
#
# COMPACT_ATOMS: atom_id res chain seq x y z
N MET A 1 -74.84 -24.77 -2.17
CA MET A 1 -74.30 -23.50 -1.64
C MET A 1 -73.29 -23.78 -0.53
N ARG A 2 -71.98 -23.70 -0.79
CA ARG A 2 -70.94 -23.72 0.26
C ARG A 2 -69.60 -23.17 -0.28
N LYS A 3 -69.52 -21.85 -0.49
CA LYS A 3 -68.26 -21.11 -0.73
C LYS A 3 -68.17 -19.95 0.27
N ARG A 4 -68.00 -20.26 1.56
CA ARG A 4 -67.70 -19.27 2.61
C ARG A 4 -66.91 -19.97 3.71
N ARG A 5 -65.57 -19.96 3.60
CA ARG A 5 -64.60 -20.16 4.71
C ARG A 5 -63.13 -20.29 4.26
N VAL A 6 -62.82 -20.31 2.97
CA VAL A 6 -61.42 -20.45 2.50
C VAL A 6 -60.67 -19.11 2.52
N TRP A 7 -61.33 -18.00 2.17
CA TRP A 7 -60.72 -16.67 2.12
C TRP A 7 -60.10 -16.20 3.46
N PRO A 8 -60.79 -16.26 4.62
CA PRO A 8 -60.19 -15.74 5.87
C PRO A 8 -58.96 -16.54 6.32
N ILE A 9 -58.87 -17.82 5.97
CA ILE A 9 -57.71 -18.67 6.29
C ILE A 9 -56.51 -18.28 5.41
N VAL A 10 -56.73 -18.08 4.11
CA VAL A 10 -55.66 -17.68 3.17
C VAL A 10 -55.15 -16.26 3.49
N SER A 11 -56.02 -15.32 3.83
CA SER A 11 -55.62 -13.98 4.24
C SER A 11 -54.87 -13.95 5.56
N GLY A 12 -55.28 -14.75 6.55
CA GLY A 12 -54.55 -14.87 7.82
C GLY A 12 -53.15 -15.44 7.64
N LEU A 13 -53.00 -16.43 6.74
CA LEU A 13 -51.71 -17.07 6.44
C LEU A 13 -50.77 -16.11 5.67
N LEU A 14 -51.29 -15.32 4.73
CA LEU A 14 -50.53 -14.29 4.02
C LEU A 14 -50.05 -13.16 4.95
N ILE A 15 -50.90 -12.69 5.87
CA ILE A 15 -50.51 -11.67 6.86
C ILE A 15 -49.43 -12.23 7.79
N PHE A 16 -49.59 -13.46 8.27
CA PHE A 16 -48.61 -14.12 9.14
C PHE A 16 -47.26 -14.31 8.44
N VAL A 17 -47.25 -14.81 7.20
CA VAL A 17 -46.02 -14.96 6.41
C VAL A 17 -45.37 -13.60 6.14
N SER A 18 -46.14 -12.56 5.80
CA SER A 18 -45.60 -11.20 5.57
C SER A 18 -45.06 -10.54 6.83
N ALA A 19 -45.65 -10.81 8.00
CA ALA A 19 -45.15 -10.30 9.28
C ALA A 19 -43.89 -11.05 9.73
N CYS A 20 -43.84 -12.37 9.53
CA CYS A 20 -42.67 -13.18 9.86
C CYS A 20 -41.49 -12.91 8.92
N THR A 21 -41.71 -12.72 7.62
CA THR A 21 -40.63 -12.39 6.69
C THR A 21 -40.29 -10.89 6.75
N GLY A 22 -41.27 -10.00 6.72
CA GLY A 22 -41.08 -8.55 6.75
C GLY A 22 -40.47 -8.02 8.04
N GLY A 23 -40.86 -8.56 9.21
CA GLY A 23 -40.24 -8.21 10.49
C GLY A 23 -38.78 -8.66 10.59
N MET A 24 -38.45 -9.82 10.00
CA MET A 24 -37.08 -10.32 9.92
C MET A 24 -36.24 -9.47 8.97
N PHE A 25 -36.78 -9.05 7.82
CA PHE A 25 -36.10 -8.13 6.89
C PHE A 25 -35.89 -6.73 7.49
N LEU A 26 -36.85 -6.19 8.23
CA LEU A 26 -36.70 -4.89 8.90
C LEU A 26 -35.73 -4.94 10.09
N TYR A 27 -35.75 -6.03 10.86
CA TYR A 27 -34.79 -6.24 11.95
C TYR A 27 -33.37 -6.38 11.40
N VAL A 28 -33.19 -7.19 10.35
CA VAL A 28 -31.92 -7.30 9.64
C VAL A 28 -31.55 -5.93 9.07
N ALA A 29 -32.41 -5.22 8.35
CA ALA A 29 -32.11 -3.90 7.80
C ALA A 29 -31.68 -2.87 8.85
N ASN A 30 -32.36 -2.79 9.99
CA ASN A 30 -32.02 -1.86 11.07
C ASN A 30 -30.69 -2.24 11.75
N GLN A 31 -30.52 -3.52 12.13
CA GLN A 31 -29.30 -4.01 12.77
C GLN A 31 -28.08 -3.93 11.84
N THR A 32 -28.31 -4.07 10.54
CA THR A 32 -27.28 -4.04 9.50
C THR A 32 -26.91 -2.62 9.07
N SER A 33 -27.84 -1.66 9.15
CA SER A 33 -27.60 -0.23 8.90
C SER A 33 -26.58 0.34 9.89
N ASP A 34 -26.73 0.05 11.18
CA ASP A 34 -25.84 0.60 12.22
C ASP A 34 -24.38 0.15 12.06
N SER A 35 -24.17 -1.12 11.69
CA SER A 35 -22.82 -1.64 11.44
C SER A 35 -22.16 -0.99 10.22
N ALA A 36 -22.94 -0.65 9.19
CA ALA A 36 -22.42 0.01 7.99
C ALA A 36 -22.05 1.47 8.30
N SER A 37 -22.88 2.15 9.10
CA SER A 37 -22.58 3.50 9.59
C SER A 37 -21.29 3.52 10.43
N ALA A 38 -21.09 2.55 11.33
CA ALA A 38 -19.88 2.46 12.13
C ALA A 38 -18.62 2.21 11.28
N ALA A 39 -18.74 1.34 10.26
CA ALA A 39 -17.67 1.07 9.32
C ALA A 39 -17.27 2.33 8.52
N ALA A 40 -18.26 3.03 7.97
CA ALA A 40 -18.05 4.28 7.24
C ALA A 40 -17.44 5.37 8.13
N SER A 41 -17.96 5.53 9.36
CA SER A 41 -17.43 6.51 10.32
C SER A 41 -15.97 6.24 10.67
N PHE A 42 -15.57 4.99 10.88
CA PHE A 42 -14.16 4.66 11.12
C PHE A 42 -13.28 5.07 9.93
N LEU A 43 -13.68 4.75 8.70
CA LEU A 43 -12.92 5.05 7.50
C LEU A 43 -12.84 6.55 7.23
N ASP A 44 -13.92 7.29 7.48
CA ASP A 44 -13.94 8.76 7.42
C ASP A 44 -12.96 9.37 8.43
N LEU A 45 -12.91 8.85 9.66
CA LEU A 45 -11.97 9.33 10.67
C LEU A 45 -10.51 9.11 10.22
N VAL A 46 -10.20 7.94 9.66
CA VAL A 46 -8.84 7.67 9.16
C VAL A 46 -8.51 8.56 7.95
N ASN A 47 -9.40 8.69 6.98
CA ASN A 47 -9.20 9.52 5.78
C ASN A 47 -9.06 11.02 6.09
N ASN A 48 -9.77 11.51 7.11
CA ASN A 48 -9.64 12.89 7.58
C ASN A 48 -8.44 13.10 8.52
N GLY A 49 -7.60 12.08 8.73
CA GLY A 49 -6.43 12.15 9.62
C GLY A 49 -6.78 12.21 11.12
N GLN A 50 -8.02 11.95 11.49
CA GLN A 50 -8.51 11.94 12.88
C GLN A 50 -8.20 10.61 13.58
N LEU A 51 -6.93 10.21 13.56
CA LEU A 51 -6.46 8.88 13.97
C LEU A 51 -6.77 8.56 15.45
N GLU A 52 -6.80 9.57 16.32
CA GLU A 52 -7.20 9.40 17.73
C GLU A 52 -8.62 8.87 17.88
N ALA A 53 -9.55 9.52 17.18
CA ALA A 53 -10.96 9.19 17.22
C ALA A 53 -11.19 7.85 16.51
N ALA A 54 -10.50 7.60 15.39
CA ALA A 54 -10.50 6.30 14.72
C ALA A 54 -10.08 5.18 15.68
N TYR A 55 -8.93 5.32 16.37
CA TYR A 55 -8.44 4.34 17.33
C TYR A 55 -9.41 4.13 18.51
N THR A 56 -10.03 5.20 19.00
CA THR A 56 -11.02 5.12 20.10
C THR A 56 -12.31 4.41 19.67
N SER A 57 -12.69 4.51 18.39
CA SER A 57 -13.86 3.81 17.83
C SER A 57 -13.66 2.30 17.65
N THR A 58 -12.44 1.79 17.82
CA THR A 58 -12.13 0.36 17.73
C THR A 58 -12.58 -0.43 18.97
N HIS A 59 -12.71 -1.74 18.80
CA HIS A 59 -13.09 -2.69 19.84
C HIS A 59 -11.96 -2.84 20.87
N PRO A 60 -12.24 -3.14 22.17
CA PRO A 60 -11.19 -3.35 23.16
C PRO A 60 -10.13 -4.39 22.78
N THR A 61 -10.52 -5.47 22.08
CA THR A 61 -9.57 -6.47 21.56
C THR A 61 -8.58 -5.85 20.58
N PHE A 62 -9.03 -4.92 19.74
CA PHE A 62 -8.17 -4.19 18.82
C PHE A 62 -7.04 -3.48 19.58
N ARG A 63 -7.44 -2.67 20.57
CA ARG A 63 -6.52 -1.86 21.38
C ARG A 63 -5.62 -2.68 22.31
N SER A 64 -6.03 -3.91 22.64
CA SER A 64 -5.20 -4.83 23.41
C SER A 64 -4.12 -5.50 22.55
N SER A 65 -4.33 -5.58 21.24
CA SER A 65 -3.43 -6.27 20.31
C SER A 65 -2.53 -5.33 19.51
N GLN A 66 -2.87 -4.05 19.41
CA GLN A 66 -2.07 -3.02 18.75
C GLN A 66 -2.13 -1.76 19.56
N THR A 67 -0.96 -1.18 19.83
CA THR A 67 -0.87 0.11 20.53
C THR A 67 -1.31 1.26 19.63
N LYS A 68 -1.64 2.37 20.26
CA LYS A 68 -2.05 3.59 19.56
C LYS A 68 -0.96 4.13 18.63
N ASP A 69 0.29 4.11 19.07
CA ASP A 69 1.41 4.65 18.28
C ASP A 69 1.70 3.78 17.06
N GLU A 70 1.65 2.45 17.20
CA GLU A 70 1.74 1.52 16.07
C GLU A 70 0.62 1.73 15.06
N PHE A 71 -0.62 1.93 15.53
CA PHE A 71 -1.75 2.27 14.67
C PHE A 71 -1.50 3.60 13.93
N PHE A 72 -0.99 4.62 14.62
CA PHE A 72 -0.76 5.94 14.01
C PHE A 72 0.33 5.91 12.95
N GLN A 73 1.45 5.22 13.23
CA GLN A 73 2.52 5.05 12.26
C GLN A 73 2.04 4.33 11.00
N GLN A 74 1.26 3.25 11.16
CA GLN A 74 0.70 2.51 10.03
C GLN A 74 -0.29 3.34 9.22
N MET A 75 -1.22 4.05 9.87
CA MET A 75 -2.19 4.87 9.14
C MET A 75 -1.53 6.06 8.42
N LYS A 76 -0.46 6.63 8.98
CA LYS A 76 0.35 7.66 8.30
C LYS A 76 1.06 7.13 7.06
N LEU A 77 1.62 5.91 7.14
CA LEU A 77 2.28 5.25 6.01
C LEU A 77 1.32 4.94 4.86
N MET A 78 0.05 4.66 5.17
CA MET A 78 -0.93 4.31 4.14
C MET A 78 -1.50 5.52 3.40
N ASP A 79 -1.31 6.73 3.92
CA ASP A 79 -1.87 7.99 3.39
C ASP A 79 -3.18 7.78 2.61
N MET A 80 -4.25 7.39 3.31
CA MET A 80 -5.49 6.86 2.71
C MET A 80 -6.32 7.89 1.92
N ARG A 81 -5.71 8.98 1.44
CA ARG A 81 -6.33 10.01 0.63
C ARG A 81 -6.81 9.38 -0.68
N LEU A 82 -8.12 9.10 -0.71
CA LEU A 82 -8.93 8.47 -1.77
C LEU A 82 -9.15 6.96 -1.57
N TYR A 83 -10.11 6.62 -0.71
CA TYR A 83 -10.69 5.28 -0.66
C TYR A 83 -12.06 5.27 -1.34
N ALA A 84 -12.39 4.19 -2.06
CA ALA A 84 -13.76 3.96 -2.52
C ALA A 84 -14.27 2.71 -1.80
N LEU A 85 -15.17 2.90 -0.84
CA LEU A 85 -15.93 1.78 -0.34
C LEU A 85 -16.83 1.27 -1.47
N GLU A 86 -16.79 -0.05 -1.72
CA GLU A 86 -17.89 -0.79 -2.36
C GLU A 86 -18.67 -1.57 -1.28
N PRO A 87 -19.29 -0.91 -0.28
CA PRO A 87 -19.68 -1.56 0.98
C PRO A 87 -20.86 -2.54 0.83
N TRP A 88 -21.43 -2.67 -0.36
CA TRP A 88 -22.67 -3.41 -0.61
C TRP A 88 -22.48 -4.68 -1.45
N ARG A 89 -21.35 -4.86 -2.14
CA ARG A 89 -21.18 -6.01 -3.04
C ARG A 89 -20.70 -7.27 -2.32
N ASP A 90 -19.88 -7.12 -1.27
CA ASP A 90 -19.21 -8.23 -0.58
C ASP A 90 -19.31 -8.14 0.96
N ARG A 91 -20.53 -7.94 1.47
CA ARG A 91 -20.80 -7.98 2.92
C ARG A 91 -21.04 -9.42 3.38
N ARG A 92 -20.30 -9.87 4.40
CA ARG A 92 -20.54 -11.15 5.08
C ARG A 92 -21.01 -10.91 6.52
N ILE A 93 -22.25 -11.31 6.82
CA ILE A 93 -22.75 -11.36 8.20
C ILE A 93 -22.46 -12.77 8.72
N GLU A 94 -21.42 -12.91 9.54
CA GLU A 94 -21.05 -14.23 10.07
C GLU A 94 -21.92 -14.63 11.25
N ARG A 95 -22.26 -13.67 12.14
CA ARG A 95 -23.12 -13.85 13.35
C ARG A 95 -23.82 -12.53 13.68
N GLY A 96 -24.96 -12.54 14.39
CA GLY A 96 -25.73 -11.31 14.69
C GLY A 96 -25.00 -10.21 15.50
N TRP A 97 -23.78 -10.47 15.96
CA TRP A 97 -22.90 -9.55 16.69
C TRP A 97 -21.57 -9.27 15.97
N GLU A 98 -21.38 -9.79 14.75
CA GLU A 98 -20.14 -9.72 13.98
C GLU A 98 -20.43 -9.56 12.47
N VAL A 99 -19.74 -8.61 11.84
CA VAL A 99 -19.89 -8.32 10.40
C VAL A 99 -18.51 -8.08 9.80
N GLU A 100 -18.25 -8.68 8.64
CA GLU A 100 -17.08 -8.38 7.79
C GLU A 100 -17.54 -7.58 6.56
N TYR A 101 -16.85 -6.49 6.29
CA TYR A 101 -16.91 -5.75 5.02
C TYR A 101 -15.64 -5.99 4.23
N ARG A 102 -15.78 -6.01 2.90
CA ARG A 102 -14.66 -5.97 1.97
C ARG A 102 -14.73 -4.70 1.14
N GLY A 103 -13.57 -4.17 0.77
CA GLY A 103 -13.49 -2.97 -0.05
C GLY A 103 -12.13 -2.86 -0.72
N VAL A 104 -11.99 -1.81 -1.51
CA VAL A 104 -10.78 -1.52 -2.28
C VAL A 104 -10.32 -0.11 -1.93
N LEU A 105 -9.05 0.07 -1.57
CA LEU A 105 -8.44 1.39 -1.56
C LEU A 105 -7.88 1.66 -2.95
N HIS A 106 -8.22 2.81 -3.53
CA HIS A 106 -7.63 3.24 -4.79
C HIS A 106 -6.51 4.22 -4.48
N GLN A 107 -5.28 3.78 -4.58
CA GLN A 107 -4.18 4.72 -4.45
C GLN A 107 -4.16 5.63 -5.68
N ARG A 108 -4.13 6.95 -5.45
CA ARG A 108 -3.83 7.90 -6.51
C ARG A 108 -2.36 7.71 -6.90
N ASN A 109 -2.12 6.96 -7.96
CA ASN A 109 -0.80 6.82 -8.56
C ASN A 109 -0.69 7.56 -9.89
N TRP A 110 0.58 7.82 -10.21
CA TRP A 110 1.21 8.58 -11.27
C TRP A 110 1.18 7.91 -12.66
N TYR A 111 0.79 6.64 -12.75
CA TYR A 111 0.55 5.93 -14.01
C TYR A 111 -0.95 5.79 -14.25
N ASN A 112 -1.36 5.63 -15.52
CA ASN A 112 -2.75 5.37 -15.95
C ASN A 112 -3.35 4.04 -15.42
N ASP A 113 -2.78 3.47 -14.36
CA ASP A 113 -3.24 2.27 -13.68
C ASP A 113 -3.44 2.58 -12.17
N PRO A 114 -4.68 2.80 -11.71
CA PRO A 114 -4.95 3.01 -10.29
C PRO A 114 -4.67 1.73 -9.51
N LEU A 115 -3.75 1.77 -8.54
CA LEU A 115 -3.50 0.62 -7.68
C LEU A 115 -4.71 0.39 -6.77
N GLU A 116 -5.27 -0.80 -6.85
CA GLU A 116 -6.38 -1.28 -6.05
C GLU A 116 -5.88 -2.19 -4.93
N LEU A 117 -6.06 -1.77 -3.67
CA LEU A 117 -5.72 -2.57 -2.49
C LEU A 117 -6.99 -3.11 -1.83
N ASP A 118 -7.21 -4.42 -1.96
CA ASP A 118 -8.30 -5.12 -1.27
C ASP A 118 -8.12 -5.08 0.26
N PHE A 119 -9.22 -4.94 0.98
CA PHE A 119 -9.24 -4.98 2.44
C PHE A 119 -10.44 -5.70 3.02
N LYS A 120 -10.29 -6.01 4.31
CA LYS A 120 -11.31 -6.55 5.19
C LYS A 120 -11.43 -5.66 6.42
N LEU A 121 -12.68 -5.32 6.75
CA LEU A 121 -13.03 -4.53 7.92
C LEU A 121 -14.05 -5.32 8.74
N GLY A 122 -13.59 -5.87 9.85
CA GLY A 122 -14.41 -6.63 10.79
C GLY A 122 -14.93 -5.72 11.89
N LEU A 123 -16.22 -5.82 12.17
CA LEU A 123 -16.87 -5.13 13.27
C LEU A 123 -17.51 -6.13 14.22
N ARG A 124 -17.42 -5.81 15.50
CA ARG A 124 -18.03 -6.58 16.57
C ARG A 124 -18.80 -5.67 17.51
N LYS A 125 -19.91 -6.19 18.03
CA LYS A 125 -20.75 -5.46 18.98
C LYS A 125 -20.14 -5.48 20.38
N ASP A 126 -19.92 -4.30 20.95
CA ASP A 126 -19.46 -4.06 22.33
C ASP A 126 -20.44 -3.10 23.00
N ASN A 127 -21.06 -3.51 24.12
CA ASN A 127 -22.08 -2.73 24.83
C ASN A 127 -23.18 -2.15 23.91
N ASN A 128 -23.71 -3.00 23.01
CA ASN A 128 -24.72 -2.64 22.02
C ASN A 128 -24.29 -1.62 20.95
N GLN A 129 -22.99 -1.28 20.88
CA GLN A 129 -22.41 -0.42 19.83
C GLN A 129 -21.51 -1.25 18.91
N TRP A 130 -21.54 -0.97 17.61
CA TRP A 130 -20.62 -1.58 16.66
C TRP A 130 -19.26 -0.89 16.74
N LYS A 131 -18.19 -1.69 16.89
CA LYS A 131 -16.81 -1.22 16.93
C LYS A 131 -15.93 -2.04 16.01
N VAL A 132 -14.90 -1.41 15.44
CA VAL A 132 -13.97 -2.09 14.54
C VAL A 132 -13.09 -3.06 15.33
N GLU A 133 -13.19 -4.35 15.03
CA GLU A 133 -12.38 -5.40 15.63
C GLU A 133 -11.08 -5.62 14.85
N TYR A 134 -11.10 -5.44 13.52
CA TYR A 134 -9.91 -5.44 12.69
C TYR A 134 -10.13 -4.65 11.38
N PHE A 135 -9.05 -4.10 10.85
CA PHE A 135 -8.95 -3.44 9.57
C PHE A 135 -7.62 -3.83 8.91
N ASN A 136 -7.66 -4.76 7.96
CA ASN A 136 -6.46 -5.35 7.38
C ASN A 136 -6.69 -5.83 5.94
N GLY A 137 -5.62 -6.21 5.25
CA GLY A 137 -5.71 -6.85 3.94
C GLY A 137 -6.09 -8.34 4.02
N PRO A 138 -6.64 -8.94 2.94
CA PRO A 138 -6.91 -10.38 2.87
C PRO A 138 -5.66 -11.25 3.13
N TRP A 139 -4.49 -10.65 2.99
CA TRP A 139 -3.17 -11.27 2.98
C TRP A 139 -2.46 -11.20 4.34
N ARG A 140 -3.17 -10.77 5.39
CA ARG A 140 -2.64 -10.77 6.76
C ARG A 140 -2.07 -12.13 7.12
N ILE A 141 -0.82 -12.15 7.58
CA ILE A 141 -0.24 -13.30 8.29
C ILE A 141 -0.85 -13.34 9.69
N PRO A 142 -1.65 -14.38 10.02
CA PRO A 142 -2.25 -14.47 11.35
C PRO A 142 -1.16 -14.49 12.44
N PHE A 143 -1.44 -13.86 13.58
CA PHE A 143 -0.60 -13.85 14.80
C PHE A 143 0.70 -13.03 14.78
N GLU A 144 1.15 -12.51 13.63
CA GLU A 144 2.34 -11.64 13.55
C GLU A 144 2.03 -10.14 13.60
N THR A 145 0.77 -9.76 13.38
CA THR A 145 0.39 -8.36 13.12
C THR A 145 -0.82 -7.94 13.97
N GLY A 146 -0.79 -6.67 14.41
CA GLY A 146 -1.92 -6.01 15.07
C GLY A 146 -3.18 -5.95 14.18
N PRO A 147 -4.38 -5.79 14.76
CA PRO A 147 -5.64 -5.87 14.02
C PRO A 147 -5.90 -4.75 13.02
N GLY A 148 -5.23 -3.59 13.15
CA GLY A 148 -5.22 -2.51 12.15
C GLY A 148 -4.06 -2.59 11.16
N ALA A 149 -3.22 -3.62 11.28
CA ALA A 149 -2.06 -3.78 10.44
C ALA A 149 -2.46 -4.47 9.14
N TRP A 150 -2.44 -3.67 8.08
CA TRP A 150 -2.49 -4.15 6.71
C TRP A 150 -1.25 -4.98 6.34
N PHE A 151 -0.14 -4.71 7.05
CA PHE A 151 1.15 -5.33 6.87
C PHE A 151 1.97 -5.07 8.15
N SER A 152 2.44 -6.11 8.84
CA SER A 152 3.43 -5.94 9.92
C SER A 152 4.84 -5.69 9.41
N ARG A 153 5.05 -5.81 8.10
CA ARG A 153 6.40 -5.90 7.55
C ARG A 153 6.85 -4.63 6.85
N ILE A 154 5.96 -3.73 6.39
CA ILE A 154 6.40 -2.48 5.75
C ILE A 154 7.19 -1.65 6.78
N PRO A 155 8.46 -1.30 6.51
CA PRO A 155 9.24 -0.46 7.40
C PRO A 155 8.57 0.88 7.68
N SER A 156 8.90 1.51 8.83
CA SER A 156 8.54 2.91 9.08
C SER A 156 9.14 3.82 8.01
N MET A 157 8.68 5.08 7.85
CA MET A 157 9.29 6.00 6.87
C MET A 157 10.82 6.10 7.04
N GLN A 158 11.28 6.27 8.29
CA GLN A 158 12.70 6.20 8.61
C GLN A 158 13.32 4.87 8.17
N GLY A 159 12.67 3.75 8.49
CA GLY A 159 13.13 2.43 8.07
C GLY A 159 13.13 2.20 6.55
N LEU A 160 12.38 2.99 5.78
CA LEU A 160 12.41 2.97 4.32
C LEU A 160 13.58 3.79 3.79
N GLU A 161 13.78 4.97 4.37
CA GLU A 161 14.93 5.82 4.09
C GLU A 161 16.22 5.05 4.37
N ASP A 162 16.34 4.47 5.58
CA ASP A 162 17.47 3.63 5.98
C ASP A 162 17.67 2.46 5.00
N LEU A 163 16.61 1.71 4.67
CA LEU A 163 16.69 0.55 3.78
C LEU A 163 17.18 0.92 2.37
N VAL A 164 16.70 2.04 1.83
CA VAL A 164 17.08 2.53 0.50
C VAL A 164 18.51 3.05 0.52
N THR A 165 18.86 3.87 1.51
CA THR A 165 20.21 4.42 1.71
C THR A 165 21.24 3.31 1.87
N ASP A 166 20.98 2.33 2.74
CA ASP A 166 21.85 1.17 2.93
C ASP A 166 22.03 0.39 1.62
N THR A 167 20.95 0.19 0.86
CA THR A 167 21.02 -0.52 -0.44
C THR A 167 21.90 0.23 -1.45
N ILE A 168 21.80 1.56 -1.51
CA ILE A 168 22.65 2.36 -2.41
C ILE A 168 24.10 2.37 -1.95
N ILE A 169 24.36 2.44 -0.64
CA ILE A 169 25.72 2.41 -0.08
C ILE A 169 26.38 1.04 -0.33
N ASP A 170 25.66 -0.06 -0.11
CA ASP A 170 26.15 -1.41 -0.39
C ASP A 170 26.47 -1.59 -1.88
N PHE A 171 25.59 -1.07 -2.75
CA PHE A 171 25.84 -1.05 -4.19
C PHE A 171 27.07 -0.21 -4.55
N ASN A 172 27.24 0.97 -3.94
CA ASN A 172 28.37 1.85 -4.18
C ASN A 172 29.70 1.19 -3.83
N GLN A 173 29.79 0.60 -2.64
CA GLN A 173 31.01 -0.09 -2.18
C GLN A 173 31.39 -1.22 -3.13
N ALA A 174 30.39 -1.99 -3.58
CA ALA A 174 30.60 -3.08 -4.51
C ALA A 174 31.06 -2.56 -5.89
N ALA A 175 30.43 -1.50 -6.42
CA ALA A 175 30.82 -0.89 -7.69
C ALA A 175 32.22 -0.26 -7.64
N GLU A 176 32.57 0.47 -6.58
CA GLU A 176 33.91 1.06 -6.38
C GLU A 176 35.01 -0.01 -6.28
N SER A 177 34.69 -1.17 -5.70
CA SER A 177 35.62 -2.30 -5.61
C SER A 177 35.81 -3.04 -6.94
N GLY A 178 34.94 -2.78 -7.92
CA GLY A 178 34.88 -3.52 -9.19
C GLY A 178 34.37 -4.96 -9.04
N ASP A 179 33.81 -5.32 -7.89
CA ASP A 179 33.31 -6.66 -7.58
C ASP A 179 31.90 -6.58 -6.95
N LEU A 180 30.89 -6.96 -7.74
CA LEU A 180 29.50 -6.99 -7.29
C LEU A 180 29.12 -8.28 -6.56
N THR A 181 30.06 -9.21 -6.31
CA THR A 181 29.78 -10.51 -5.69
C THR A 181 29.10 -10.36 -4.33
N THR A 182 29.67 -9.59 -3.41
CA THR A 182 29.12 -9.41 -2.06
C THR A 182 27.72 -8.80 -2.09
N PHE A 183 27.51 -7.77 -2.92
CA PHE A 183 26.19 -7.17 -3.10
C PHE A 183 25.18 -8.18 -3.64
N TYR A 184 25.55 -8.96 -4.66
CA TYR A 184 24.71 -10.02 -5.21
C TYR A 184 24.40 -11.11 -4.17
N GLU A 185 25.34 -11.49 -3.32
CA GLU A 185 25.16 -12.49 -2.26
C GLU A 185 24.16 -12.07 -1.17
N GLU A 186 23.99 -10.77 -0.92
CA GLU A 186 22.99 -10.29 0.04
C GLU A 186 21.58 -10.16 -0.54
N THR A 187 21.44 -10.21 -1.86
CA THR A 187 20.12 -10.19 -2.53
C THR A 187 19.28 -11.45 -2.21
N SER A 188 17.97 -11.33 -2.45
CA SER A 188 17.02 -12.42 -2.24
C SER A 188 17.32 -13.63 -3.13
N THR A 189 16.99 -14.83 -2.63
CA THR A 189 17.06 -16.06 -3.43
C THR A 189 16.23 -15.96 -4.72
N ALA A 190 15.10 -15.26 -4.66
CA ALA A 190 14.23 -15.06 -5.82
C ALA A 190 14.90 -14.22 -6.93
N LEU A 191 15.72 -13.22 -6.58
CA LEU A 191 16.55 -12.50 -7.56
C LEU A 191 17.54 -13.46 -8.22
N LYS A 192 18.30 -14.20 -7.40
CA LYS A 192 19.37 -15.11 -7.85
C LYS A 192 18.88 -16.24 -8.75
N ILE A 193 17.61 -16.64 -8.63
CA ILE A 193 16.97 -17.62 -9.51
C ILE A 193 16.73 -17.03 -10.91
N ASN A 194 16.40 -15.75 -11.00
CA ASN A 194 15.95 -15.12 -12.24
C ASN A 194 17.05 -14.34 -12.97
N VAL A 195 18.03 -13.82 -12.23
CA VAL A 195 19.11 -12.97 -12.73
C VAL A 195 20.42 -13.49 -12.19
N SER A 196 21.34 -13.83 -13.10
CA SER A 196 22.69 -14.27 -12.74
C SER A 196 23.57 -13.07 -12.38
N GLN A 197 24.60 -13.31 -11.56
CA GLN A 197 25.59 -12.30 -11.17
C GLN A 197 26.20 -11.57 -12.39
N ILE A 198 26.62 -12.32 -13.42
CA ILE A 198 27.21 -11.75 -14.64
C ILE A 198 26.25 -10.78 -15.37
N GLN A 199 24.94 -11.02 -15.32
CA GLN A 199 23.97 -10.10 -15.92
C GLN A 199 23.90 -8.78 -15.15
N ILE A 200 24.06 -8.81 -13.83
CA ILE A 200 24.14 -7.61 -12.99
C ILE A 200 25.43 -6.86 -13.25
N GLU A 201 26.57 -7.55 -13.30
CA GLU A 201 27.87 -6.95 -13.62
C GLU A 201 27.86 -6.25 -14.98
N LEU A 202 27.30 -6.88 -16.01
CA LEU A 202 27.16 -6.28 -17.34
C LEU A 202 26.19 -5.09 -17.35
N ALA A 203 25.06 -5.18 -16.64
CA ALA A 203 24.07 -4.11 -16.60
C ALA A 203 24.59 -2.85 -15.89
N TYR A 204 25.48 -3.02 -14.92
CA TYR A 204 26.03 -1.95 -14.09
C TYR A 204 27.51 -1.67 -14.36
N GLU A 205 28.06 -2.16 -15.48
CA GLU A 205 29.46 -1.98 -15.88
C GLU A 205 29.89 -0.51 -15.88
N ARG A 206 28.97 0.40 -16.24
CA ARG A 206 29.22 1.84 -16.21
C ARG A 206 29.58 2.33 -14.81
N PHE A 207 28.93 1.86 -13.76
CA PHE A 207 29.25 2.27 -12.38
C PHE A 207 30.63 1.77 -11.93
N VAL A 208 31.12 0.67 -12.51
CA VAL A 208 32.46 0.14 -12.24
C VAL A 208 33.53 0.90 -13.03
N ASN A 209 33.27 1.18 -14.31
CA ASN A 209 34.22 1.83 -15.21
C ASN A 209 34.27 3.36 -15.02
N GLU A 210 33.14 3.98 -14.68
CA GLU A 210 32.97 5.41 -14.42
C GLU A 210 32.41 5.59 -12.99
N PRO A 211 33.22 5.31 -11.94
CA PRO A 211 32.73 5.37 -10.57
C PRO A 211 32.33 6.79 -10.21
N ILE A 212 31.14 6.90 -9.62
CA ILE A 212 30.62 8.11 -9.01
C ILE A 212 30.54 7.88 -7.52
N ASP A 213 30.88 8.89 -6.74
CA ASP A 213 30.78 8.82 -5.29
C ASP A 213 29.31 8.90 -4.87
N LEU A 214 28.71 7.74 -4.60
CA LEU A 214 27.37 7.66 -4.04
C LEU A 214 27.38 7.65 -2.51
N SER A 215 28.54 7.71 -1.84
CA SER A 215 28.58 7.74 -0.38
C SER A 215 27.88 8.98 0.19
N ILE A 216 27.79 10.05 -0.61
CA ILE A 216 27.10 11.29 -0.26
C ILE A 216 25.60 11.11 0.05
N VAL A 217 24.99 9.99 -0.37
CA VAL A 217 23.58 9.71 -0.08
C VAL A 217 23.33 9.43 1.41
N SER A 218 24.37 9.13 2.21
CA SER A 218 24.24 8.90 3.65
C SER A 218 23.72 10.12 4.42
N ASP A 219 23.97 11.32 3.86
CA ASP A 219 23.57 12.60 4.45
C ASP A 219 22.36 13.22 3.74
N MET A 220 21.66 12.45 2.89
CA MET A 220 20.54 12.90 2.08
C MET A 220 19.29 12.05 2.31
N ASP A 221 18.14 12.72 2.44
CA ASP A 221 16.86 12.03 2.46
C ASP A 221 16.41 11.70 1.02
N PRO A 222 16.07 10.44 0.70
CA PRO A 222 15.51 10.10 -0.60
C PRO A 222 14.14 10.76 -0.78
N VAL A 223 13.87 11.22 -2.00
CA VAL A 223 12.55 11.71 -2.39
C VAL A 223 11.80 10.58 -3.08
N PHE A 224 10.83 10.00 -2.40
CA PHE A 224 9.99 8.94 -2.97
C PHE A 224 8.97 9.49 -3.96
N ASP A 225 8.73 8.73 -5.05
CA ASP A 225 7.76 9.10 -6.08
C ASP A 225 6.30 8.88 -5.65
N GLY A 226 6.11 8.15 -4.55
CA GLY A 226 4.83 7.79 -3.97
C GLY A 226 5.04 6.93 -2.73
N LEU A 227 3.96 6.51 -2.10
CA LEU A 227 4.06 5.53 -1.03
C LEU A 227 4.59 4.21 -1.60
N PRO A 228 5.35 3.45 -0.79
CA PRO A 228 5.79 2.14 -1.19
C PRO A 228 4.61 1.25 -1.57
N MET A 229 4.72 0.58 -2.72
CA MET A 229 3.67 -0.25 -3.26
C MET A 229 3.91 -1.71 -2.89
N ILE A 230 2.85 -2.47 -2.62
CA ILE A 230 2.95 -3.93 -2.65
C ILE A 230 2.52 -4.37 -4.05
N ASP A 231 3.48 -4.85 -4.83
CA ASP A 231 3.24 -5.50 -6.11
C ASP A 231 3.19 -7.02 -5.89
N ARG A 232 2.27 -7.68 -6.60
CA ARG A 232 2.11 -9.12 -6.53
C ARG A 232 2.94 -9.77 -7.61
N ASP A 233 4.06 -10.34 -7.23
CA ASP A 233 4.73 -11.28 -8.11
C ASP A 233 4.05 -12.64 -8.02
N ARG A 234 3.39 -13.05 -9.10
CA ARG A 234 2.72 -14.37 -9.23
C ARG A 234 3.65 -15.56 -8.91
N ARG A 235 4.97 -15.37 -8.95
CA ARG A 235 5.99 -16.39 -8.69
C ARG A 235 6.77 -16.12 -7.40
N GLY A 236 6.88 -14.85 -7.01
CA GLY A 236 7.81 -14.39 -5.97
C GLY A 236 7.19 -14.09 -4.61
N GLY A 237 5.86 -13.99 -4.49
CA GLY A 237 5.20 -13.52 -3.26
C GLY A 237 4.97 -12.01 -3.26
N ASP A 238 4.64 -11.44 -2.10
CA ASP A 238 4.41 -10.01 -1.97
C ASP A 238 5.75 -9.26 -2.09
N VAL A 239 5.82 -8.37 -3.08
CA VAL A 239 7.01 -7.58 -3.38
C VAL A 239 6.75 -6.14 -2.99
N PHE A 240 7.62 -5.61 -2.14
CA PHE A 240 7.58 -4.23 -1.72
C PHE A 240 8.38 -3.37 -2.70
N VAL A 241 7.72 -2.43 -3.37
CA VAL A 241 8.31 -1.59 -4.42
C VAL A 241 8.44 -0.17 -3.89
N ILE A 242 9.66 0.36 -3.97
CA ILE A 242 10.00 1.74 -3.64
C ILE A 242 10.60 2.36 -4.89
N SER A 243 10.10 3.52 -5.30
CA SER A 243 10.74 4.32 -6.34
C SER A 243 10.91 5.75 -5.87
N GLY A 244 11.91 6.43 -6.42
CA GLY A 244 12.24 7.78 -6.05
C GLY A 244 13.59 8.19 -6.62
N TYR A 245 14.15 9.22 -6.01
CA TYR A 245 15.48 9.71 -6.36
C TYR A 245 16.19 10.31 -5.14
N PHE A 246 17.53 10.24 -5.14
CA PHE A 246 18.33 11.09 -4.25
C PHE A 246 18.59 12.44 -4.92
N PRO A 247 18.41 13.58 -4.20
CA PRO A 247 18.51 14.92 -4.77
C PRO A 247 19.97 15.41 -4.91
N MET A 248 20.84 14.61 -5.53
CA MET A 248 22.25 14.90 -5.73
C MET A 248 22.48 16.10 -6.69
N GLU A 249 23.66 16.73 -6.60
CA GLU A 249 24.19 17.70 -7.59
C GLU A 249 25.31 17.02 -8.42
N PRO A 250 25.45 17.29 -9.73
CA PRO A 250 24.65 18.18 -10.56
C PRO A 250 23.37 17.53 -11.11
N SER A 251 23.15 16.25 -10.87
CA SER A 251 22.00 15.48 -11.35
C SER A 251 21.49 14.56 -10.24
N PRO A 252 20.17 14.31 -10.16
CA PRO A 252 19.62 13.40 -9.16
C PRO A 252 19.96 11.93 -9.50
N LEU A 253 19.90 11.04 -8.52
CA LEU A 253 20.10 9.59 -8.68
C LEU A 253 18.75 8.87 -8.60
N PRO A 254 18.12 8.50 -9.73
CA PRO A 254 16.86 7.78 -9.74
C PRO A 254 17.02 6.32 -9.34
N PHE A 255 16.05 5.78 -8.61
CA PHE A 255 16.02 4.37 -8.24
C PHE A 255 14.61 3.77 -8.29
N VAL A 256 14.58 2.46 -8.56
CA VAL A 256 13.41 1.59 -8.35
C VAL A 256 13.91 0.33 -7.67
N LEU A 257 13.57 0.17 -6.40
CA LEU A 257 13.99 -0.95 -5.57
C LEU A 257 12.77 -1.79 -5.23
N ARG A 258 12.92 -3.11 -5.36
CA ARG A 258 11.89 -4.08 -5.03
C ARG A 258 12.45 -5.04 -4.01
N TYR A 259 11.79 -5.19 -2.88
CA TYR A 259 12.19 -6.06 -1.79
C TYR A 259 11.21 -7.20 -1.62
N HIS A 260 11.73 -8.37 -1.28
CA HIS A 260 10.92 -9.48 -0.82
C HIS A 260 11.17 -9.68 0.67
N SER A 261 10.10 -9.87 1.45
CA SER A 261 10.24 -10.20 2.86
C SER A 261 10.42 -11.69 3.00
N SER A 262 11.56 -12.12 3.55
CA SER A 262 11.73 -13.54 3.87
C SER A 262 10.95 -13.87 5.16
N SER A 263 10.15 -14.93 5.09
CA SER A 263 9.37 -15.43 6.24
C SER A 263 10.24 -16.04 7.33
N VAL A 264 11.52 -16.30 7.08
CA VAL A 264 12.42 -17.04 7.98
C VAL A 264 13.27 -16.08 8.83
N ASP A 265 13.95 -15.13 8.19
CA ASP A 265 14.83 -14.15 8.84
C ASP A 265 14.13 -12.83 9.18
N LYS A 266 12.89 -12.64 8.70
CA LYS A 266 12.09 -11.42 8.86
C LYS A 266 12.75 -10.15 8.31
N ASN A 267 13.75 -10.31 7.44
CA ASN A 267 14.47 -9.21 6.81
C ASN A 267 13.96 -8.97 5.39
N TRP A 268 14.01 -7.71 4.96
CA TRP A 268 13.78 -7.33 3.58
C TRP A 268 15.03 -7.59 2.77
N LYS A 269 14.92 -8.38 1.71
CA LYS A 269 16.02 -8.63 0.79
C LYS A 269 15.69 -8.10 -0.59
N LEU A 270 16.68 -7.52 -1.24
CA LEU A 270 16.53 -6.97 -2.58
C LEU A 270 16.15 -8.07 -3.57
N TYR A 271 15.02 -7.90 -4.24
CA TYR A 271 14.42 -8.83 -5.19
C TYR A 271 14.59 -8.38 -6.65
N LYS A 272 14.50 -7.08 -6.89
CA LYS A 272 14.77 -6.49 -8.19
C LYS A 272 15.17 -5.04 -7.95
N PHE A 273 16.10 -4.53 -8.73
CA PHE A 273 16.55 -3.17 -8.57
C PHE A 273 16.91 -2.56 -9.91
N LEU A 274 16.69 -1.25 -10.00
CA LEU A 274 17.16 -0.37 -11.04
C LEU A 274 17.74 0.85 -10.35
N ILE A 275 19.05 1.03 -10.45
CA ILE A 275 19.75 2.24 -9.99
C ILE A 275 20.29 2.92 -11.25
N GLN A 276 19.79 4.11 -11.56
CA GLN A 276 20.18 4.78 -12.80
C GLN A 276 21.37 5.70 -12.55
N TYR A 277 22.23 5.84 -13.56
CA TYR A 277 23.30 6.84 -13.50
C TYR A 277 22.66 8.24 -13.37
N PRO A 278 23.25 9.18 -12.61
CA PRO A 278 22.61 10.45 -12.31
C PRO A 278 22.07 11.18 -13.55
N THR A 279 20.76 11.40 -13.58
CA THR A 279 20.03 11.98 -14.72
C THR A 279 18.69 12.56 -14.28
N THR A 280 18.21 13.57 -15.01
CA THR A 280 16.86 14.13 -14.85
C THR A 280 15.82 13.47 -15.75
N ASP A 281 16.24 12.71 -16.76
CA ASP A 281 15.35 12.13 -17.79
C ASP A 281 14.30 11.16 -17.22
N GLU A 282 14.59 10.56 -16.08
CA GLU A 282 13.76 9.52 -15.45
C GLU A 282 12.85 10.07 -14.35
N LEU A 283 13.00 11.36 -14.03
CA LEU A 283 12.15 12.03 -13.06
C LEU A 283 10.84 12.42 -13.74
N THR A 284 9.74 12.34 -12.97
CA THR A 284 8.51 13.01 -13.38
C THR A 284 8.75 14.53 -13.47
N MET A 285 7.98 15.24 -14.29
CA MET A 285 8.07 16.70 -14.37
C MET A 285 7.97 17.37 -12.99
N GLN A 286 7.07 16.90 -12.13
CA GLN A 286 6.92 17.42 -10.78
C GLN A 286 8.16 17.18 -9.91
N HIS A 287 8.77 15.99 -9.98
CA HIS A 287 9.98 15.67 -9.24
C HIS A 287 11.20 16.41 -9.78
N CYS A 288 11.31 16.55 -11.09
CA CYS A 288 12.38 17.32 -11.67
C CYS A 288 12.26 18.80 -11.27
N LEU A 289 11.05 19.39 -11.31
CA LEU A 289 10.82 20.74 -10.80
C LEU A 289 11.12 20.86 -9.30
N LYS A 290 10.73 19.86 -8.48
CA LYS A 290 11.05 19.83 -7.05
C LYS A 290 12.57 19.76 -6.83
N TRP A 291 13.26 18.90 -7.56
CA TRP A 291 14.72 18.79 -7.53
C TRP A 291 15.39 20.11 -7.96
N LEU A 292 14.94 20.77 -9.04
CA LEU A 292 15.44 22.08 -9.45
C LEU A 292 15.33 23.15 -8.34
N THR A 293 14.36 23.03 -7.43
CA THR A 293 14.26 23.99 -6.31
C THR A 293 15.41 23.87 -5.32
N THR A 294 16.06 22.69 -5.24
CA THR A 294 17.20 22.41 -4.37
C THR A 294 18.54 22.80 -4.99
N GLN A 295 18.59 23.01 -6.31
CA GLN A 295 19.82 23.31 -7.05
C GLN A 295 20.23 24.78 -6.92
N LYS A 296 21.55 25.03 -6.91
CA LYS A 296 22.12 26.39 -6.98
C LYS A 296 21.79 27.09 -8.30
N VAL A 297 21.83 26.36 -9.42
CA VAL A 297 21.49 26.85 -10.76
C VAL A 297 20.17 26.23 -11.18
N LYS A 298 19.17 27.07 -11.43
CA LYS A 298 17.80 26.64 -11.76
C LYS A 298 17.58 26.79 -13.26
N ASP A 299 17.95 25.76 -14.02
CA ASP A 299 17.69 25.71 -15.46
C ASP A 299 16.52 24.76 -15.75
N ILE A 300 15.37 25.33 -16.11
CA ILE A 300 14.15 24.57 -16.38
C ILE A 300 14.29 23.63 -17.57
N ASN A 301 15.22 23.91 -18.50
CA ASN A 301 15.45 23.06 -19.66
C ASN A 301 16.04 21.69 -19.28
N GLN A 302 16.57 21.54 -18.06
CA GLN A 302 16.99 20.23 -17.53
C GLN A 302 15.80 19.31 -17.23
N CYS A 303 14.61 19.87 -17.05
CA CYS A 303 13.38 19.12 -16.78
C CYS A 303 12.42 19.06 -17.95
N TYR A 304 12.63 19.90 -18.96
CA TYR A 304 11.76 20.01 -20.11
C TYR A 304 12.59 20.08 -21.39
N ASP A 305 12.57 18.97 -22.12
CA ASP A 305 13.02 18.95 -23.51
C ASP A 305 11.81 19.13 -24.43
N ALA A 306 11.73 20.30 -25.06
CA ALA A 306 10.64 20.64 -25.96
C ALA A 306 10.56 19.67 -27.16
N GLU A 307 11.68 19.14 -27.62
CA GLU A 307 11.74 18.25 -28.79
C GLU A 307 11.20 16.86 -28.48
N LYS A 308 11.55 16.27 -27.31
CA LYS A 308 10.95 15.00 -26.84
C LYS A 308 9.42 15.09 -26.64
N SER A 309 8.89 16.29 -26.34
CA SER A 309 7.45 16.46 -26.05
C SER A 309 6.56 16.42 -27.32
N GLU A 310 7.09 16.79 -28.49
CA GLU A 310 6.37 16.69 -29.77
C GLU A 310 6.25 15.24 -30.26
N ASP A 311 7.27 14.40 -30.01
CA ASP A 311 7.27 12.97 -30.36
C ASP A 311 6.24 12.14 -29.57
N LEU A 312 5.92 12.57 -28.34
CA LEU A 312 4.83 11.99 -27.54
C LEU A 312 3.44 12.36 -28.08
N GLN A 313 3.28 13.51 -28.74
CA GLN A 313 2.00 13.87 -29.38
C GLN A 313 1.77 13.16 -30.71
N LEU A 314 2.84 12.77 -31.42
CA LEU A 314 2.74 12.06 -32.70
C LEU A 314 2.42 10.56 -32.55
N ASN A 315 2.61 9.97 -31.37
CA ASN A 315 2.32 8.56 -31.08
C ASN A 315 0.94 8.31 -30.42
N ILE A 316 0.07 9.33 -30.33
CA ILE A 316 -1.32 9.22 -29.86
C ILE A 316 -2.30 9.43 -31.03
N ARG A 317 -2.06 8.79 -32.17
CA ARG A 317 -3.04 8.69 -33.27
C ARG A 317 -3.41 7.26 -33.60
#